data_AF-A0A355STN9-F1
#
_entry.id   AF-A0A355STN9-F1
#
_cell.length_a   1.000
_cell.length_b   1.000
_cell.length_c   1.000
_cell.angle_alpha   90.00
_cell.angle_beta   90.00
_cell.angle_gamma   90.00
#
_symmetry.space_group_name_H-M   'P 1'
#
loop_
_entity.id
_entity.type
_entity.pdbx_description
1 polymer ?
#
loop_
_entity_poly.entity_id
_entity_poly.type
_entity_poly.pdbx_seq_one_letter_code
_entity_poly.pdbx_strand_id
1 'polypeptide(L)'
;MYPVKNPSRSGQRPRISSRGFTLIELILVIAVIMILAGITFGISRGVQNAQARAAAKAELAVIAQALEGYKSTHGDYPWAADGDELAKALMGWMKFSGPNAAITFGSVGASDVPATGPKSFIDPSKMDYSGTLPTAANVEPGTGAFLDPWGNDYVYQYKTSATGNWEVFGYHLYSVGENGEDGTTTAATGVFTRPGGDDDIDNIYTGE
;
A
#
# COMPACT_ATOMS: atom_id res chain seq x y z
N MET A 1 12.51 -25.20 103.78
CA MET A 1 12.00 -25.73 102.49
C MET A 1 12.12 -24.61 101.45
N TYR A 2 13.11 -24.66 100.57
CA TYR A 2 13.17 -23.88 99.31
C TYR A 2 13.04 -24.91 98.16
N PRO A 3 12.62 -24.61 96.90
CA PRO A 3 12.68 -23.34 96.13
C PRO A 3 11.37 -23.15 95.27
N VAL A 4 11.16 -22.25 94.28
CA VAL A 4 11.85 -22.05 92.98
C VAL A 4 11.43 -20.69 92.41
N LYS A 5 12.41 -19.84 92.11
CA LYS A 5 12.27 -18.69 91.22
C LYS A 5 12.40 -19.21 89.80
N ASN A 6 11.35 -19.06 88.98
CA ASN A 6 11.40 -19.45 87.57
C ASN A 6 11.86 -18.25 86.71
N PRO A 7 13.05 -18.26 86.07
CA PRO A 7 13.42 -17.22 85.13
C PRO A 7 12.76 -17.52 83.78
N SER A 8 11.69 -16.76 83.47
CA SER A 8 11.13 -16.75 82.12
C SER A 8 12.12 -16.08 81.17
N ARG A 9 12.96 -16.90 80.52
CA ARG A 9 13.84 -16.46 79.42
C ARG A 9 12.98 -16.10 78.21
N SER A 10 12.71 -14.81 78.03
CA SER A 10 12.13 -14.28 76.80
C SER A 10 13.16 -14.39 75.66
N GLY A 11 13.10 -15.48 74.91
CA GLY A 11 13.83 -15.63 73.65
C GLY A 11 13.30 -14.63 72.63
N GLN A 12 14.04 -13.54 72.40
CA GLN A 12 13.78 -12.63 71.28
C GLN A 12 14.04 -13.36 69.97
N ARG A 13 12.98 -13.65 69.21
CA ARG A 13 13.09 -14.11 67.82
C ARG A 13 13.69 -12.97 66.97
N PRO A 14 14.69 -13.24 66.11
CA PRO A 14 15.23 -12.22 65.23
C PRO A 14 14.12 -11.76 64.27
N ARG A 15 13.81 -10.46 64.33
CA ARG A 15 12.90 -9.81 63.39
C ARG A 15 13.64 -9.66 62.08
N ILE A 16 13.20 -10.39 61.05
CA ILE A 16 13.63 -10.13 59.67
C ILE A 16 13.16 -8.71 59.36
N SER A 17 14.10 -7.78 59.19
CA SER A 17 13.73 -6.41 58.84
C SER A 17 13.27 -6.38 57.39
N SER A 18 12.00 -6.06 57.19
CA SER A 18 11.47 -5.68 55.89
C SER A 18 12.12 -4.35 55.50
N ARG A 19 13.13 -4.41 54.63
CA ARG A 19 13.73 -3.23 54.00
C ARG A 19 12.67 -2.60 53.09
N GLY A 20 12.23 -1.38 53.42
CA GLY A 20 11.37 -0.58 52.57
C GLY A 20 12.12 -0.06 51.36
N PHE A 21 11.43 0.13 50.24
CA PHE A 21 11.98 0.75 49.04
C PHE A 21 12.41 2.18 49.32
N THR A 22 13.57 2.56 48.80
CA THR A 22 14.06 3.93 48.89
C THR A 22 13.40 4.80 47.82
N LEU A 23 13.21 6.10 48.10
CA LEU A 23 12.73 7.06 47.10
C LEU A 23 13.63 7.10 45.86
N ILE A 24 14.93 6.89 46.04
CA ILE A 24 15.89 6.89 44.94
C ILE A 24 15.72 5.68 44.01
N GLU A 25 15.36 4.50 44.53
CA GLU A 25 15.05 3.33 43.70
C GLU A 25 13.80 3.58 42.86
N LEU A 26 12.76 4.20 43.42
CA LEU A 26 11.55 4.52 42.67
C LEU A 26 11.83 5.56 41.58
N ILE A 27 12.63 6.59 41.89
CA ILE A 27 12.98 7.66 40.93
C ILE A 27 13.85 7.10 39.79
N LEU A 28 14.79 6.21 40.08
CA LEU A 28 15.60 5.57 39.05
C LEU A 28 14.74 4.69 38.12
N VAL A 29 13.77 3.95 38.67
CA VAL A 29 12.88 3.10 37.88
C VAL A 29 12.03 3.92 36.90
N ILE A 30 11.39 5.00 37.37
CA ILE A 30 10.59 5.85 36.47
C ILE A 30 11.47 6.58 35.45
N ALA A 31 12.71 6.95 35.81
CA ALA A 31 13.66 7.54 34.87
C ALA A 31 14.02 6.57 33.74
N VAL A 32 14.30 5.30 34.07
CA VAL A 32 14.57 4.27 33.05
C VAL A 32 13.34 4.00 32.19
N ILE A 33 12.14 3.94 32.76
CA ILE A 33 10.89 3.75 32.01
C ILE A 33 10.67 4.90 31.01
N MET A 34 10.92 6.15 31.42
CA MET A 34 10.77 7.32 30.54
C MET A 34 11.76 7.31 29.36
N ILE A 35 13.02 6.91 29.62
CA ILE A 35 14.04 6.77 28.56
C ILE A 35 13.65 5.66 27.59
N LEU A 36 13.26 4.48 28.09
CA LEU A 36 12.85 3.35 27.26
C LEU A 36 11.60 3.70 26.44
N ALA A 37 10.59 4.33 27.06
CA ALA A 37 9.38 4.77 26.37
C ALA A 37 9.71 5.74 25.22
N GLY A 38 10.62 6.70 25.44
CA GLY A 38 11.05 7.63 24.40
C GLY A 38 11.69 6.94 23.18
N ILE A 39 12.52 5.92 23.41
CA ILE A 39 13.17 5.14 22.33
C ILE A 39 12.15 4.28 21.59
N THR A 40 11.22 3.64 22.30
CA THR A 40 10.22 2.74 21.71
C THR A 40 9.31 3.43 20.69
N PHE A 41 8.87 4.67 20.96
CA PHE A 41 7.97 5.37 20.03
C PHE A 41 8.69 5.92 18.79
N GLY A 42 9.98 6.27 18.87
CA GLY A 42 10.73 6.92 17.79
C GLY A 42 11.03 6.04 16.57
N ILE A 43 11.09 4.71 16.72
CA ILE A 43 11.49 3.79 15.64
C ILE A 43 10.32 3.39 14.72
N SER A 44 9.08 3.55 15.19
CA SER A 44 7.87 3.02 14.52
C SER A 44 7.62 3.57 13.12
N ARG A 45 7.86 4.87 12.90
CA ARG A 45 7.51 5.55 11.63
C ARG A 45 8.40 5.14 10.46
N GLY A 46 9.71 5.01 10.68
CA GLY A 46 10.64 4.62 9.62
C GLY A 46 10.42 3.19 9.13
N VAL A 47 10.08 2.27 10.04
CA VAL A 47 9.77 0.88 9.70
C VAL A 47 8.45 0.78 8.91
N GLN A 48 7.43 1.55 9.30
CA GLN A 48 6.15 1.59 8.58
C GLN A 48 6.31 2.11 7.15
N ASN A 49 7.08 3.20 6.95
CA ASN A 49 7.33 3.72 5.61
C ASN A 49 8.15 2.73 4.75
N ALA A 50 9.16 2.08 5.32
CA ALA A 50 9.91 1.03 4.61
C ALA A 50 9.02 -0.17 4.22
N GLN A 51 8.09 -0.56 5.08
CA GLN A 51 7.10 -1.61 4.78
C GLN A 51 6.13 -1.18 3.69
N ALA A 52 5.61 0.05 3.75
CA ALA A 52 4.75 0.62 2.73
C ALA A 52 5.45 0.66 1.36
N ARG A 53 6.70 1.11 1.29
CA ARG A 53 7.51 1.07 0.06
C ARG A 53 7.69 -0.34 -0.49
N ALA A 54 7.94 -1.32 0.38
CA ALA A 54 8.08 -2.71 -0.04
C ALA A 54 6.76 -3.30 -0.57
N ALA A 55 5.63 -2.97 0.07
CA ALA A 55 4.31 -3.35 -0.40
C ALA A 55 3.99 -2.71 -1.76
N ALA A 56 4.22 -1.41 -1.89
CA ALA A 56 3.99 -0.68 -3.14
C ALA A 56 4.78 -1.28 -4.31
N LYS A 57 6.06 -1.64 -4.10
CA LYS A 57 6.87 -2.33 -5.12
C LYS A 57 6.29 -3.68 -5.54
N ALA A 58 5.78 -4.46 -4.57
CA ALA A 58 5.16 -5.74 -4.85
C ALA A 58 3.84 -5.58 -5.63
N GLU A 59 3.01 -4.62 -5.25
CA GLU A 59 1.74 -4.28 -5.91
C GLU A 59 1.98 -3.77 -7.33
N LEU A 60 2.96 -2.89 -7.53
CA LEU A 60 3.40 -2.43 -8.86
C LEU A 60 3.80 -3.61 -9.76
N ALA A 61 4.51 -4.60 -9.23
CA ALA A 61 4.88 -5.80 -9.99
C ALA A 61 3.66 -6.66 -10.36
N VAL A 62 2.66 -6.76 -9.48
CA VAL A 62 1.39 -7.45 -9.75
C VAL A 62 0.61 -6.73 -10.85
N ILE A 63 0.51 -5.40 -10.78
CA ILE A 63 -0.15 -4.58 -11.82
C ILE A 63 0.59 -4.70 -13.15
N ALA A 64 1.93 -4.63 -13.15
CA ALA A 64 2.74 -4.80 -14.36
C ALA A 64 2.53 -6.19 -15.01
N GLN A 65 2.46 -7.25 -14.19
CA GLN A 65 2.16 -8.59 -14.69
C GLN A 65 0.73 -8.68 -15.27
N ALA A 66 -0.24 -8.03 -14.63
CA ALA A 66 -1.62 -7.97 -15.13
C ALA A 66 -1.69 -7.23 -16.48
N LEU A 67 -0.92 -6.15 -16.63
CA LEU A 67 -0.80 -5.38 -17.88
C LEU A 67 -0.21 -6.23 -19.02
N GLU A 68 0.83 -7.03 -18.75
CA GLU A 68 1.36 -7.98 -19.74
C GLU A 68 0.33 -9.05 -20.12
N GLY A 69 -0.42 -9.57 -19.14
CA GLY A 69 -1.52 -10.50 -19.37
C GLY A 69 -2.63 -9.91 -20.25
N TYR A 70 -2.99 -8.65 -19.98
CA TYR A 70 -3.97 -7.90 -20.76
C TYR A 70 -3.48 -7.73 -22.21
N LYS A 71 -2.26 -7.22 -22.41
CA LYS A 71 -1.63 -7.05 -23.73
C LYS A 71 -1.53 -8.37 -24.49
N SER A 72 -1.18 -9.46 -23.82
CA SER A 72 -1.14 -10.79 -24.46
C SER A 72 -2.50 -11.24 -24.97
N THR A 73 -3.60 -10.79 -24.35
CA THR A 73 -4.97 -11.18 -24.72
C THR A 73 -5.58 -10.23 -25.76
N HIS A 74 -5.30 -8.93 -25.62
CA HIS A 74 -5.94 -7.86 -26.40
C HIS A 74 -5.03 -7.21 -27.45
N GLY A 75 -3.75 -7.58 -27.50
CA GLY A 75 -2.73 -7.11 -28.45
C GLY A 75 -1.98 -5.85 -28.03
N ASP A 76 -2.51 -5.08 -27.09
CA ASP A 76 -1.97 -3.80 -26.65
C ASP A 76 -2.30 -3.52 -25.18
N TYR A 77 -1.57 -2.61 -24.52
CA TYR A 77 -1.90 -2.21 -23.14
C TYR A 77 -3.18 -1.37 -23.11
N PRO A 78 -3.94 -1.37 -21.99
CA PRO A 78 -5.17 -0.60 -21.87
C PRO A 78 -5.00 0.87 -22.26
N TRP A 79 -5.89 1.39 -23.10
CA TRP A 79 -5.90 2.82 -23.44
C TRP A 79 -6.66 3.64 -22.39
N ALA A 80 -6.42 3.30 -21.12
CA ALA A 80 -7.10 3.89 -19.97
C ALA A 80 -6.67 5.34 -19.76
N ALA A 81 -7.64 6.22 -19.60
CA ALA A 81 -7.42 7.64 -19.33
C ALA A 81 -7.15 7.93 -17.85
N ASP A 82 -7.63 7.06 -16.96
CA ASP A 82 -7.51 7.22 -15.50
C ASP A 82 -7.40 5.85 -14.79
N GLY A 83 -7.27 5.90 -13.46
CA GLY A 83 -7.17 4.73 -12.61
C GLY A 83 -8.43 3.86 -12.57
N ASP A 84 -9.61 4.44 -12.85
CA ASP A 84 -10.88 3.70 -12.90
C ASP A 84 -10.96 2.84 -14.16
N GLU A 85 -10.67 3.43 -15.31
CA GLU A 85 -10.58 2.70 -16.57
C GLU A 85 -9.50 1.62 -16.52
N LEU A 86 -8.34 1.92 -15.91
CA LEU A 86 -7.30 0.91 -15.70
C LEU A 86 -7.82 -0.25 -14.86
N ALA A 87 -8.45 0.04 -13.71
CA ALA A 87 -8.95 -1.00 -12.82
C ALA A 87 -9.98 -1.89 -13.52
N LYS A 88 -10.95 -1.29 -14.22
CA LYS A 88 -11.93 -2.02 -15.03
C LYS A 88 -11.27 -2.85 -16.12
N ALA A 89 -10.26 -2.33 -16.81
CA ALA A 89 -9.52 -3.07 -17.83
C ALA A 89 -8.81 -4.29 -17.27
N LEU A 90 -8.09 -4.13 -16.15
CA LEU A 90 -7.37 -5.23 -15.50
C LEU A 90 -8.33 -6.24 -14.86
N MET A 91 -9.53 -5.83 -14.47
CA MET A 91 -10.61 -6.72 -14.07
C MET A 91 -11.33 -7.39 -15.26
N GLY A 92 -10.95 -7.06 -16.50
CA GLY A 92 -11.49 -7.67 -17.72
C GLY A 92 -12.77 -7.02 -18.27
N TRP A 93 -13.18 -5.89 -17.70
CA TRP A 93 -14.41 -5.17 -18.05
C TRP A 93 -14.22 -4.10 -19.13
N MET A 94 -13.01 -3.89 -19.62
CA MET A 94 -12.77 -3.03 -20.79
C MET A 94 -11.95 -3.78 -21.84
N LYS A 95 -12.24 -3.51 -23.12
CA LYS A 95 -11.52 -4.10 -24.26
C LYS A 95 -11.49 -3.15 -25.45
N PHE A 96 -10.64 -3.47 -26.41
CA PHE A 96 -10.69 -2.85 -27.73
C PHE A 96 -11.89 -3.36 -28.53
N SER A 97 -12.55 -2.46 -29.25
CA SER A 97 -13.65 -2.77 -30.16
C SER A 97 -13.58 -1.87 -31.40
N GLY A 98 -14.25 -2.29 -32.48
CA GLY A 98 -14.30 -1.55 -33.73
C GLY A 98 -13.36 -2.09 -34.81
N PRO A 99 -13.56 -1.67 -36.07
CA PRO A 99 -12.68 -2.03 -37.17
C PRO A 99 -11.31 -1.37 -37.02
N ASN A 100 -10.26 -1.93 -37.64
CA ASN A 100 -8.86 -1.49 -37.51
C ASN A 100 -8.59 0.03 -37.63
N ALA A 101 -9.46 0.79 -38.32
CA ALA A 101 -9.33 2.24 -38.50
C ALA A 101 -10.10 3.10 -37.48
N ALA A 102 -10.91 2.48 -36.62
CA ALA A 102 -11.74 3.12 -35.59
C ALA A 102 -11.75 2.25 -34.32
N ILE A 103 -10.56 1.84 -33.87
CA ILE A 103 -10.42 1.07 -32.63
C ILE A 103 -10.79 2.01 -31.47
N THR A 104 -11.83 1.65 -30.73
CA THR A 104 -12.25 2.31 -29.49
C THR A 104 -11.90 1.42 -28.31
N PHE A 105 -11.52 2.04 -27.20
CA PHE A 105 -11.37 1.37 -25.92
C PHE A 105 -12.58 1.69 -25.04
N GLY A 106 -13.22 0.67 -24.47
CA GLY A 106 -14.43 0.89 -23.67
C GLY A 106 -14.96 -0.36 -23.00
N SER A 107 -16.02 -0.19 -22.21
CA SER A 107 -16.62 -1.25 -21.40
C SER A 107 -17.13 -2.42 -22.25
N VAL A 108 -16.96 -3.62 -21.73
CA VAL A 108 -17.56 -4.85 -22.25
C VAL A 108 -19.04 -4.84 -21.88
N GLY A 109 -19.92 -5.02 -22.86
CA GLY A 109 -21.35 -5.10 -22.58
C GLY A 109 -21.68 -6.34 -21.74
N ALA A 110 -22.61 -6.22 -20.79
CA ALA A 110 -23.01 -7.33 -19.90
C ALA A 110 -23.51 -8.58 -20.65
N SER A 111 -23.98 -8.44 -21.89
CA SER A 111 -24.36 -9.55 -22.77
C SER A 111 -23.17 -10.34 -23.33
N ASP A 112 -21.99 -9.72 -23.37
CA ASP A 112 -20.76 -10.32 -23.92
C ASP A 112 -19.92 -11.00 -22.82
N VAL A 113 -20.31 -10.82 -21.55
CA VAL A 113 -19.61 -11.37 -20.39
C VAL A 113 -20.25 -12.71 -19.97
N PRO A 114 -19.46 -13.79 -19.86
CA PRO A 114 -19.95 -15.06 -19.35
C PRO A 114 -20.54 -14.91 -17.93
N ALA A 115 -21.45 -15.80 -17.55
CA ALA A 115 -21.99 -15.82 -16.18
C ALA A 115 -20.90 -16.00 -15.09
N THR A 116 -19.74 -16.54 -15.47
CA THR A 116 -18.54 -16.67 -14.62
C THR A 116 -17.72 -15.38 -14.50
N GLY A 117 -18.12 -14.29 -15.17
CA GLY A 117 -17.36 -13.05 -15.28
C GLY A 117 -16.36 -13.05 -16.43
N PRO A 118 -15.78 -11.88 -16.74
CA PRO A 118 -14.74 -11.76 -17.76
C PRO A 118 -13.43 -12.38 -17.25
N LYS A 119 -12.46 -12.55 -18.16
CA LYS A 119 -11.11 -12.96 -17.77
C LYS A 119 -10.46 -11.81 -17.00
N SER A 120 -10.41 -11.91 -15.67
CA SER A 120 -9.66 -10.98 -14.83
C SER A 120 -8.16 -11.23 -14.97
N PHE A 121 -7.38 -10.15 -15.08
CA PHE A 121 -5.92 -10.17 -15.12
C PHE A 121 -5.30 -9.92 -13.74
N ILE A 122 -6.08 -9.39 -12.82
CA ILE A 122 -5.68 -9.08 -11.45
C ILE A 122 -6.73 -9.56 -10.45
N ASP A 123 -6.31 -9.93 -9.25
CA ASP A 123 -7.22 -10.22 -8.14
C ASP A 123 -7.39 -8.95 -7.31
N PRO A 124 -8.53 -8.25 -7.42
CA PRO A 124 -8.73 -6.97 -6.75
C PRO A 124 -8.92 -7.13 -5.23
N SER A 125 -9.11 -8.34 -4.71
CA SER A 125 -9.16 -8.59 -3.26
C SER A 125 -7.77 -8.57 -2.60
N LYS A 126 -6.71 -8.51 -3.41
CA LYS A 126 -5.31 -8.53 -2.95
C LYS A 126 -4.67 -7.16 -2.88
N MET A 127 -5.38 -6.12 -3.29
CA MET A 127 -4.90 -4.74 -3.28
C MET A 127 -6.00 -3.84 -2.73
N ASP A 128 -5.61 -2.69 -2.22
CA ASP A 128 -6.56 -1.68 -1.79
C ASP A 128 -7.25 -1.03 -3.00
N TYR A 129 -8.55 -0.78 -2.87
CA TYR A 129 -9.41 -0.27 -3.95
C TYR A 129 -10.36 0.78 -3.40
N SER A 130 -10.42 1.97 -4.02
CA SER A 130 -11.23 3.09 -3.53
C SER A 130 -12.74 2.92 -3.77
N GLY A 131 -13.12 2.09 -4.73
CA GLY A 131 -14.51 1.87 -5.12
C GLY A 131 -15.18 0.67 -4.45
N THR A 132 -16.34 0.28 -4.97
CA THR A 132 -17.01 -0.96 -4.55
C THR A 132 -16.68 -2.09 -5.51
N LEU A 133 -16.03 -3.14 -4.98
CA LEU A 133 -15.78 -4.35 -5.74
C LEU A 133 -17.11 -5.04 -6.11
N PRO A 134 -17.19 -5.66 -7.30
CA PRO A 134 -18.41 -6.31 -7.74
C PRO A 134 -18.74 -7.51 -6.84
N THR A 135 -20.00 -7.59 -6.41
CA THR A 135 -20.50 -8.65 -5.51
C THR A 135 -20.73 -9.98 -6.22
N ALA A 136 -20.72 -9.98 -7.56
CA ALA A 136 -20.77 -11.17 -8.40
C ALA A 136 -19.85 -11.01 -9.61
N ALA A 137 -19.34 -12.12 -10.14
CA ALA A 137 -18.34 -12.10 -11.21
C ALA A 137 -18.85 -11.47 -12.53
N ASN A 138 -20.17 -11.50 -12.79
CA ASN A 138 -20.79 -10.91 -13.97
C ASN A 138 -21.45 -9.54 -13.70
N VAL A 139 -20.88 -8.76 -12.79
CA VAL A 139 -21.30 -7.39 -12.52
C VAL A 139 -20.11 -6.47 -12.73
N GLU A 140 -20.29 -5.42 -13.53
CA GLU A 140 -19.25 -4.42 -13.78
C GLU A 140 -18.89 -3.72 -12.46
N PRO A 141 -17.60 -3.50 -12.17
CA PRO A 141 -17.17 -2.75 -11.00
C PRO A 141 -17.73 -1.32 -11.04
N GLY A 142 -18.04 -0.78 -9.87
CA GLY A 142 -18.33 0.65 -9.73
C GLY A 142 -17.09 1.49 -10.02
N THR A 143 -17.23 2.82 -9.96
CA THR A 143 -16.07 3.71 -10.11
C THR A 143 -15.07 3.51 -8.98
N GLY A 144 -13.79 3.33 -9.32
CA GLY A 144 -12.70 3.28 -8.35
C GLY A 144 -11.38 2.81 -8.95
N ALA A 145 -10.29 3.08 -8.25
CA ALA A 145 -8.93 2.79 -8.67
C ALA A 145 -8.17 1.95 -7.63
N PHE A 146 -7.07 1.33 -8.06
CA PHE A 146 -6.15 0.66 -7.14
C PHE A 146 -5.33 1.69 -6.38
N LEU A 147 -5.27 1.51 -5.07
CA LEU A 147 -4.59 2.41 -4.16
C LEU A 147 -3.24 1.85 -3.74
N ASP A 148 -2.27 2.74 -3.61
CA ASP A 148 -1.00 2.46 -2.97
C ASP A 148 -1.15 2.43 -1.43
N PRO A 149 -0.11 1.99 -0.69
CA PRO A 149 -0.15 1.89 0.77
C PRO A 149 -0.35 3.21 1.52
N TRP A 150 -0.22 4.35 0.83
CA TRP A 150 -0.50 5.68 1.38
C TRP A 150 -1.92 6.17 1.04
N GLY A 151 -2.67 5.40 0.26
CA GLY A 151 -4.05 5.68 -0.13
C GLY A 151 -4.18 6.53 -1.38
N ASN A 152 -3.10 6.69 -2.15
CA ASN A 152 -3.12 7.40 -3.43
C ASN A 152 -3.35 6.42 -4.58
N ASP A 153 -3.99 6.88 -5.65
CA ASP A 153 -4.17 6.07 -6.85
C ASP A 153 -2.80 5.73 -7.48
N TYR A 154 -2.63 4.48 -7.91
CA TYR A 154 -1.50 4.15 -8.78
C TYR A 154 -1.57 4.94 -10.08
N VAL A 155 -0.45 5.56 -10.45
CA VAL A 155 -0.37 6.35 -11.66
C VAL A 155 -0.02 5.43 -12.82
N TYR A 156 -0.94 5.33 -13.78
CA TYR A 156 -0.74 4.65 -15.04
C TYR A 156 -0.87 5.65 -16.18
N GLN A 157 0.13 5.70 -17.05
CA GLN A 157 0.12 6.58 -18.20
C GLN A 157 0.51 5.82 -19.45
N TYR A 158 -0.39 5.84 -20.41
CA TYR A 158 -0.19 5.25 -21.72
C TYR A 158 -0.97 6.03 -22.79
N LYS A 159 -0.82 5.63 -24.06
CA LYS A 159 -1.68 6.16 -25.12
C LYS A 159 -3.15 5.89 -24.79
N THR A 160 -3.98 6.90 -25.01
CA THR A 160 -5.45 6.78 -24.94
C THR A 160 -6.02 6.86 -26.35
N SER A 161 -7.32 6.59 -26.52
CA SER A 161 -8.01 6.88 -27.80
C SER A 161 -7.93 8.35 -28.23
N ALA A 162 -7.65 9.27 -27.32
CA ALA A 162 -7.49 10.70 -27.58
C ALA A 162 -6.01 11.11 -27.81
N THR A 163 -5.03 10.27 -27.47
CA THR A 163 -3.61 10.61 -27.55
C THR A 163 -3.04 10.30 -28.94
N GLY A 164 -2.73 11.34 -29.73
CA GLY A 164 -2.28 11.17 -31.11
C GLY A 164 -0.81 10.74 -31.30
N ASN A 165 0.09 11.06 -30.35
CA ASN A 165 1.54 11.03 -30.60
C ASN A 165 2.37 10.35 -29.49
N TRP A 166 1.92 9.24 -28.90
CA TRP A 166 2.74 8.53 -27.91
C TRP A 166 4.01 7.94 -28.54
N GLU A 167 5.18 8.43 -28.13
CA GLU A 167 6.49 8.09 -28.71
C GLU A 167 7.32 7.14 -27.83
N VAL A 168 6.95 6.98 -26.56
CA VAL A 168 7.67 6.11 -25.62
C VAL A 168 7.24 4.65 -25.77
N PHE A 169 8.21 3.72 -25.67
CA PHE A 169 7.92 2.30 -25.68
C PHE A 169 7.25 1.87 -24.38
N GLY A 170 6.02 1.37 -24.47
CA GLY A 170 5.27 0.88 -23.32
C GLY A 170 4.60 2.00 -22.54
N TYR A 171 4.30 1.73 -21.28
CA TYR A 171 3.56 2.58 -20.36
C TYR A 171 4.46 3.05 -19.21
N HIS A 172 3.98 4.01 -18.45
CA HIS A 172 4.56 4.38 -17.17
C HIS A 172 3.63 3.95 -16.04
N LEU A 173 4.22 3.37 -15.00
CA LEU A 173 3.51 2.87 -13.83
C LEU A 173 4.35 3.15 -12.58
N TYR A 174 3.77 3.90 -11.64
CA TYR A 174 4.43 4.27 -10.39
C TYR A 174 3.42 4.61 -9.29
N SER A 175 3.90 4.61 -8.05
CA SER A 175 3.21 5.20 -6.89
C SER A 175 3.81 6.57 -6.61
N VAL A 176 2.96 7.54 -6.22
CA VAL A 176 3.37 8.89 -5.80
C VAL A 176 3.92 8.93 -4.38
N GLY A 177 3.89 7.82 -3.64
CA GLY A 177 4.50 7.76 -2.31
C GLY A 177 3.67 8.46 -1.22
N GLU A 178 4.36 8.96 -0.19
CA GLU A 178 3.73 9.43 1.05
C GLU A 178 3.17 10.84 0.94
N ASN A 179 3.79 11.68 0.10
CA ASN A 179 3.39 13.08 -0.10
C ASN A 179 2.10 13.20 -0.95
N GLY A 180 1.79 12.20 -1.77
CA GLY A 180 0.67 12.23 -2.72
C GLY A 180 0.81 13.29 -3.83
N GLU A 181 2.00 13.86 -3.99
CA GLU A 181 2.28 14.86 -5.03
C GLU A 181 2.92 14.14 -6.22
N ASP A 182 2.47 14.45 -7.44
CA ASP A 182 3.14 13.98 -8.66
C ASP A 182 3.99 15.14 -9.21
N GLY A 183 5.28 15.11 -8.91
CA GLY A 183 6.26 16.07 -9.43
C GLY A 183 6.58 15.87 -10.91
N THR A 184 6.02 14.84 -11.56
CA THR A 184 6.30 14.53 -12.96
C THR A 184 5.33 15.26 -13.89
N THR A 185 5.87 15.76 -15.01
CA THR A 185 5.04 16.24 -16.13
C THR A 185 5.30 15.34 -17.32
N THR A 186 4.27 14.58 -17.71
CA THR A 186 4.35 13.74 -18.90
C THR A 186 3.80 14.51 -20.09
N ALA A 187 4.65 14.74 -21.08
CA ALA A 187 4.21 15.32 -22.33
C ALA A 187 3.17 14.41 -23.02
N ALA A 188 2.36 14.96 -23.91
CA ALA A 188 1.43 14.16 -24.73
C ALA A 188 2.14 13.07 -25.58
N THR A 189 3.47 13.19 -25.74
CA THR A 189 4.33 12.19 -26.38
C THR A 189 4.75 11.03 -25.48
N GLY A 190 4.37 11.05 -24.20
CA GLY A 190 4.80 10.07 -23.20
C GLY A 190 6.22 10.29 -22.69
N VAL A 191 6.92 11.33 -23.17
CA VAL A 191 8.24 11.71 -22.66
C VAL A 191 8.07 12.30 -21.27
N PHE A 192 8.73 11.68 -20.29
CA PHE A 192 8.79 12.16 -18.93
C PHE A 192 9.75 13.34 -18.84
N THR A 193 9.23 14.51 -18.52
CA THR A 193 10.05 15.65 -18.16
C THR A 193 9.92 15.89 -16.66
N ARG A 194 11.01 15.65 -15.94
CA ARG A 194 11.18 16.13 -14.58
C ARG A 194 11.65 17.59 -14.66
N PRO A 195 10.87 18.58 -14.19
CA PRO A 195 11.41 19.92 -13.99
C PRO A 195 12.58 19.78 -13.03
N GLY A 196 13.76 20.33 -13.31
CA GLY A 196 14.97 19.93 -12.59
C GLY A 196 14.99 20.31 -11.11
N GLY A 197 15.03 19.31 -10.22
CA GLY A 197 15.71 19.37 -8.92
C GLY A 197 14.99 18.66 -7.78
N ASP A 198 15.31 17.38 -7.50
CA ASP A 198 14.88 16.66 -6.28
C ASP A 198 13.35 16.66 -6.00
N ASP A 199 12.52 16.86 -7.03
CA ASP A 199 11.10 17.27 -6.91
C ASP A 199 10.12 16.13 -6.56
N ASP A 200 10.63 14.92 -6.34
CA ASP A 200 9.85 13.75 -5.90
C ASP A 200 10.84 12.61 -5.66
N ILE A 201 11.31 12.49 -4.42
CA ILE A 201 12.27 11.44 -4.03
C ILE A 201 11.52 10.18 -3.61
N ASP A 202 10.22 10.29 -3.33
CA ASP A 202 9.39 9.20 -2.84
C ASP A 202 8.61 8.43 -3.90
N ASN A 203 8.48 8.94 -5.13
CA ASN A 203 7.92 8.16 -6.24
C ASN A 203 8.62 6.82 -6.40
N ILE A 204 7.83 5.77 -6.57
CA ILE A 204 8.31 4.40 -6.70
C ILE A 204 7.95 3.89 -8.06
N TYR A 205 8.97 3.64 -8.89
CA TYR A 205 8.78 3.16 -10.26
C TYR A 205 8.90 1.64 -10.33
N THR A 206 8.26 1.05 -11.34
CA THR A 206 8.46 -0.36 -11.66
C THR A 206 9.92 -0.62 -12.06
N GLY A 207 10.61 -1.52 -11.34
CA GLY A 207 11.95 -2.00 -11.70
C GLY A 207 13.12 -1.36 -10.95
N GLU A 208 12.85 -0.45 -10.00
CA GLU A 208 13.83 0.06 -9.02
C GLU A 208 14.06 -0.84 -7.81
#